data_AF-A0A367WRM8-F1
#
_entry.id   AF-A0A367WRM8-F1
#
_cell.length_a   1.000
_cell.length_b   1.000
_cell.length_c   1.000
_cell.angle_alpha   90.00
_cell.angle_beta   90.00
_cell.angle_gamma   90.00
#
_symmetry.space_group_name_H-M   'P 1'
#
loop_
_entity.id
_entity.type
_entity.pdbx_description
1 polymer ?
#
loop_
_entity_poly.entity_id
_entity_poly.type
_entity_poly.pdbx_seq_one_letter_code
_entity_poly.pdbx_strand_id
1 'polypeptide(L)'
;MTSNDDQPSEKTEPPRATDRLQQAIKSSASPLSEFAERSIQMSALGRAATASEKLRLDVERMIDPYRGLDWEPVFEKIQRIGLTYQQFAKSPEIVRIGAALEKLHDSPLMAAAQNVGLFAVNLQSRLAEFNPVLLEIAKAEHAIAGLVKLQTIGDLVRQPDSYSPGMVEAMRDELGDWRDPVQFSVDQAVLSREETYRDHGFDDELVEGEDESFVEIVDTTGIRQPAMILEDIFGTFAPVPLIGKLPDGDLSRQAYNWLFVLECGIRRLIAHVMEETFGPGWPRHRLPNRMYDTWLDKQQKAVKAGRRKGPLIDYADFTDYQKIIERRDNWKEVFSALWHRQEDVRESLQRLYWVRIETMHSRALLRQDILTVYIEGQRLLQSARKIWPGSFEG
;
A
#
# COMPACT_ATOMS: atom_id res chain seq x y z
N MET A 1 -15.73 82.03 -0.59
CA MET A 1 -15.26 81.74 0.78
C MET A 1 -16.16 80.67 1.36
N THR A 2 -15.67 79.44 1.39
CA THR A 2 -15.69 78.44 2.50
C THR A 2 -15.41 77.08 1.87
N SER A 3 -14.20 76.59 2.15
CA SER A 3 -13.74 75.22 1.89
C SER A 3 -14.67 74.21 2.54
N ASN A 4 -14.84 73.06 1.89
CA ASN A 4 -15.13 71.82 2.59
C ASN A 4 -14.18 70.74 2.06
N ASP A 5 -13.40 70.18 2.98
CA ASP A 5 -12.50 69.05 2.79
C ASP A 5 -13.31 67.79 2.50
N ASP A 6 -13.12 67.21 1.31
CA ASP A 6 -13.57 65.85 0.99
C ASP A 6 -12.40 64.89 1.24
N GLN A 7 -12.48 64.15 2.35
CA GLN A 7 -11.68 62.94 2.54
C GLN A 7 -12.26 61.79 1.70
N PRO A 8 -11.42 60.97 1.04
CA PRO A 8 -11.91 59.80 0.32
C PRO A 8 -12.36 58.73 1.31
N SER A 9 -13.65 58.39 1.30
CA SER A 9 -14.18 57.24 2.03
C SER A 9 -13.56 55.96 1.47
N GLU A 10 -12.72 55.32 2.27
CA GLU A 10 -12.16 54.00 2.00
C GLU A 10 -13.33 52.99 1.98
N LYS A 11 -13.78 52.62 0.77
CA LYS A 11 -14.77 51.57 0.58
C LYS A 11 -14.11 50.23 0.90
N THR A 12 -14.26 49.76 2.13
CA THR A 12 -14.03 48.36 2.48
C THR A 12 -15.00 47.50 1.68
N GLU A 13 -14.50 46.82 0.65
CA GLU A 13 -15.24 45.79 -0.07
C GLU A 13 -15.70 44.71 0.92
N PRO A 14 -16.98 44.27 0.88
CA PRO A 14 -17.41 43.16 1.70
C PRO A 14 -16.63 41.90 1.30
N PRO A 15 -16.13 41.10 2.25
CA PRO A 15 -15.36 39.90 1.93
C PRO A 15 -16.16 38.99 1.02
N ARG A 16 -15.48 38.46 -0.01
CA ARG A 16 -16.11 37.62 -1.04
C ARG A 16 -16.75 36.40 -0.37
N ALA A 17 -17.85 35.92 -0.92
CA ALA A 17 -18.59 34.78 -0.36
C ALA A 17 -17.70 33.54 -0.13
N THR A 18 -16.66 33.36 -0.94
CA THR A 18 -15.61 32.34 -0.79
C THR A 18 -14.73 32.53 0.45
N ASP A 19 -14.42 33.77 0.83
CA ASP A 19 -13.60 34.06 2.02
C ASP A 19 -14.40 33.81 3.30
N ARG A 20 -15.70 34.10 3.27
CA ARG A 20 -16.63 33.75 4.36
C ARG A 20 -16.80 32.24 4.50
N LEU A 21 -16.80 31.49 3.40
CA LEU A 21 -16.91 30.03 3.41
C LEU A 21 -15.60 29.37 3.88
N GLN A 22 -14.45 29.87 3.47
CA GLN A 22 -13.14 29.38 3.94
C GLN A 22 -12.87 29.74 5.40
N GLN A 23 -13.30 30.92 5.86
CA GLN A 23 -13.19 31.32 7.26
C GLN A 23 -14.19 30.55 8.14
N ALA A 24 -15.39 30.25 7.64
CA ALA A 24 -16.35 29.36 8.31
C ALA A 24 -15.81 27.92 8.42
N ILE A 25 -15.26 27.36 7.33
CA ILE A 25 -14.63 26.01 7.32
C ILE A 25 -13.43 25.94 8.26
N LYS A 26 -12.56 26.96 8.28
CA LYS A 26 -11.42 27.04 9.22
C LYS A 26 -11.87 27.17 10.68
N SER A 27 -12.97 27.89 10.94
CA SER A 27 -13.52 28.06 12.30
C SER A 27 -14.31 26.84 12.80
N SER A 28 -14.87 26.01 11.91
CA SER A 28 -15.62 24.81 12.28
C SER A 28 -14.77 23.54 12.33
N ALA A 29 -13.62 23.49 11.63
CA ALA A 29 -12.73 22.34 11.63
C ALA A 29 -11.89 22.22 12.91
N SER A 30 -11.48 23.34 13.51
CA SER A 30 -10.59 23.34 14.68
C SER A 30 -11.23 22.81 15.97
N PRO A 31 -12.49 23.14 16.32
CA PRO A 31 -13.11 22.59 17.53
C PRO A 31 -13.52 21.12 17.38
N LEU A 32 -13.81 20.66 16.16
CA LEU A 32 -14.20 19.27 15.88
C LEU A 32 -12.98 18.34 15.78
N SER A 33 -11.85 18.79 15.25
CA SER A 33 -10.59 18.02 15.28
C SER A 33 -10.03 17.96 16.70
N GLU A 34 -10.07 19.06 17.46
CA GLU A 34 -9.62 19.09 18.85
C GLU A 34 -10.57 18.31 19.78
N PHE A 35 -11.88 18.28 19.48
CA PHE A 35 -12.86 17.41 20.17
C PHE A 35 -12.71 15.94 19.77
N ALA A 36 -12.36 15.62 18.52
CA ALA A 36 -12.08 14.26 18.06
C ALA A 36 -10.76 13.73 18.64
N GLU A 37 -9.69 14.52 18.64
CA GLU A 37 -8.40 14.21 19.26
C GLU A 37 -8.54 14.04 20.78
N ARG A 38 -9.24 14.97 21.46
CA ARG A 38 -9.55 14.81 22.89
C ARG A 38 -10.51 13.65 23.15
N SER A 39 -11.45 13.34 22.26
CA SER A 39 -12.33 12.16 22.40
C SER A 39 -11.59 10.86 22.12
N ILE A 40 -10.58 10.84 21.25
CA ILE A 40 -9.74 9.66 20.96
C ILE A 40 -8.74 9.45 22.10
N GLN A 41 -8.06 10.49 22.59
CA GLN A 41 -7.18 10.42 23.76
C GLN A 41 -7.95 10.11 25.06
N MET A 42 -9.09 10.78 25.30
CA MET A 42 -9.95 10.46 26.46
C MET A 42 -10.69 9.13 26.31
N SER A 43 -10.89 8.59 25.10
CA SER A 43 -11.46 7.26 24.95
C SER A 43 -10.41 6.16 25.00
N ALA A 44 -9.14 6.37 24.64
CA ALA A 44 -8.11 5.35 24.82
C ALA A 44 -7.70 5.25 26.30
N LEU A 45 -7.37 6.38 26.95
CA LEU A 45 -7.07 6.44 28.38
C LEU A 45 -8.33 6.23 29.23
N GLY A 46 -9.47 6.76 28.80
CA GLY A 46 -10.75 6.54 29.49
C GLY A 46 -11.30 5.14 29.27
N ARG A 47 -11.11 4.46 28.13
CA ARG A 47 -11.48 3.03 27.98
C ARG A 47 -10.49 2.12 28.70
N ALA A 48 -9.21 2.45 28.78
CA ALA A 48 -8.27 1.73 29.63
C ALA A 48 -8.61 1.92 31.12
N ALA A 49 -8.96 3.14 31.55
CA ALA A 49 -9.42 3.41 32.91
C ALA A 49 -10.81 2.80 33.20
N THR A 50 -11.73 2.81 32.24
CA THR A 50 -13.07 2.18 32.37
C THR A 50 -12.98 0.67 32.31
N ALA A 51 -12.07 0.10 31.51
CA ALA A 51 -11.78 -1.33 31.50
C ALA A 51 -11.07 -1.75 32.79
N SER A 52 -10.17 -0.92 33.32
CA SER A 52 -9.52 -1.14 34.61
C SER A 52 -10.51 -1.03 35.78
N GLU A 53 -11.42 -0.05 35.74
CA GLU A 53 -12.48 0.13 36.73
C GLU A 53 -13.56 -0.95 36.63
N LYS A 54 -13.93 -1.36 35.41
CA LYS A 54 -14.82 -2.49 35.19
C LYS A 54 -14.18 -3.80 35.64
N LEU A 55 -12.90 -4.01 35.37
CA LEU A 55 -12.14 -5.15 35.89
C LEU A 55 -12.07 -5.10 37.41
N ARG A 56 -11.85 -3.93 38.02
CA ARG A 56 -11.89 -3.74 39.48
C ARG A 56 -13.25 -4.12 40.05
N LEU A 57 -14.34 -3.61 39.47
CA LEU A 57 -15.72 -3.89 39.90
C LEU A 57 -16.14 -5.34 39.66
N ASP A 58 -15.70 -5.95 38.56
CA ASP A 58 -15.96 -7.37 38.25
C ASP A 58 -15.17 -8.27 39.21
N VAL A 59 -13.92 -7.91 39.54
CA VAL A 59 -13.12 -8.55 40.59
C VAL A 59 -13.78 -8.38 41.96
N GLU A 60 -14.25 -7.19 42.31
CA GLU A 60 -14.96 -6.94 43.58
C GLU A 60 -16.27 -7.73 43.68
N ARG A 61 -17.06 -7.81 42.61
CA ARG A 61 -18.29 -8.63 42.54
C ARG A 61 -18.00 -10.13 42.60
N MET A 62 -16.89 -10.58 42.03
CA MET A 62 -16.43 -11.96 42.14
C MET A 62 -15.94 -12.28 43.55
N ILE A 63 -15.45 -11.30 44.31
CA ILE A 63 -14.94 -11.46 45.69
C ILE A 63 -16.08 -11.44 46.74
N ASP A 64 -17.17 -10.71 46.48
CA ASP A 64 -18.27 -10.48 47.44
C ASP A 64 -18.91 -11.76 48.03
N PRO A 65 -19.15 -12.86 47.27
CA PRO A 65 -19.70 -14.13 47.80
C PRO A 65 -18.74 -14.88 48.74
N TYR A 66 -17.47 -14.50 48.77
CA TYR A 66 -16.39 -15.23 49.45
C TYR A 66 -15.81 -14.43 50.62
N ARG A 67 -16.45 -13.32 51.04
CA ARG A 67 -16.11 -12.56 52.25
C ARG A 67 -16.20 -13.47 53.49
N GLY A 68 -15.05 -13.72 54.14
CA GLY A 68 -14.94 -14.56 55.35
C GLY A 68 -13.96 -15.73 55.24
N LEU A 69 -13.43 -16.03 54.04
CA LEU A 69 -12.31 -16.94 53.85
C LEU A 69 -10.97 -16.26 54.16
N ASP A 70 -9.93 -17.02 54.50
CA ASP A 70 -8.58 -16.48 54.74
C ASP A 70 -7.93 -16.10 53.40
N TRP A 71 -7.98 -14.80 53.07
CA TRP A 71 -7.68 -14.24 51.75
C TRP A 71 -6.22 -13.87 51.52
N GLU A 72 -5.40 -13.86 52.57
CA GLU A 72 -4.03 -13.36 52.52
C GLU A 72 -3.22 -13.97 51.35
N PRO A 73 -3.26 -15.30 51.11
CA PRO A 73 -2.51 -15.93 50.01
C PRO A 73 -3.04 -15.60 48.61
N VAL A 74 -4.35 -15.36 48.47
CA VAL A 74 -4.99 -15.08 47.18
C VAL A 74 -4.81 -13.61 46.81
N PHE A 75 -4.95 -12.70 47.77
CA PHE A 75 -4.72 -11.28 47.58
C PHE A 75 -3.25 -11.00 47.24
N GLU A 76 -2.32 -11.65 47.94
CA GLU A 76 -0.89 -11.56 47.62
C GLU A 76 -0.60 -12.04 46.19
N LYS A 77 -1.26 -13.11 45.72
CA LYS A 77 -1.10 -13.62 44.36
C LYS A 77 -1.68 -12.68 43.30
N ILE A 78 -2.86 -12.09 43.54
CA ILE A 78 -3.46 -11.09 42.65
C ILE A 78 -2.61 -9.82 42.59
N GLN A 79 -2.12 -9.35 43.75
CA GLN A 79 -1.26 -8.18 43.83
C GLN A 79 0.07 -8.42 43.11
N ARG A 80 0.65 -9.64 43.25
CA ARG A 80 1.86 -10.04 42.52
C ARG A 80 1.62 -10.03 41.01
N ILE A 81 0.49 -10.58 40.54
CA ILE A 81 0.10 -10.53 39.12
C ILE A 81 -0.04 -9.07 38.67
N GLY A 82 -0.74 -8.21 39.42
CA GLY A 82 -0.91 -6.80 39.10
C GLY A 82 0.42 -6.02 39.03
N LEU A 83 1.35 -6.28 39.96
CA LEU A 83 2.69 -5.71 39.93
C LEU A 83 3.50 -6.22 38.74
N THR A 84 3.41 -7.51 38.40
CA THR A 84 4.05 -8.07 37.19
C THR A 84 3.50 -7.41 35.92
N TYR A 85 2.19 -7.22 35.80
CA TYR A 85 1.60 -6.49 34.67
C TYR A 85 2.04 -5.03 34.63
N GLN A 86 2.12 -4.34 35.78
CA GLN A 86 2.56 -2.95 35.84
C GLN A 86 4.04 -2.81 35.49
N GLN A 87 4.89 -3.75 35.92
CA GLN A 87 6.31 -3.81 35.55
C GLN A 87 6.47 -4.11 34.06
N PHE A 88 5.67 -5.03 33.53
CA PHE A 88 5.66 -5.35 32.10
C PHE A 88 5.19 -4.15 31.26
N ALA A 89 4.10 -3.47 31.63
CA ALA A 89 3.60 -2.29 30.91
C ALA A 89 4.57 -1.09 30.96
N LYS A 90 5.44 -1.04 31.97
CA LYS A 90 6.52 -0.05 32.10
C LYS A 90 7.85 -0.54 31.53
N SER A 91 7.89 -1.73 30.93
CA SER A 91 9.13 -2.22 30.36
C SER A 91 9.54 -1.29 29.20
N PRO A 92 10.85 -1.02 29.03
CA PRO A 92 11.32 -0.18 27.94
C PRO A 92 10.81 -0.62 26.56
N GLU A 93 10.58 -1.93 26.38
CA GLU A 93 10.07 -2.53 25.14
C GLU A 93 8.62 -2.13 24.88
N ILE A 94 7.72 -2.20 25.87
CA ILE A 94 6.32 -1.78 25.70
C ILE A 94 6.22 -0.27 25.43
N VAL A 95 7.04 0.53 26.11
CA VAL A 95 7.11 1.98 25.87
C VAL A 95 7.57 2.28 24.44
N ARG A 96 8.58 1.56 23.95
CA ARG A 96 9.08 1.68 22.57
C ARG A 96 8.02 1.29 21.53
N ILE A 97 7.35 0.15 21.73
CA ILE A 97 6.23 -0.27 20.86
C ILE A 97 5.13 0.80 20.84
N GLY A 98 4.78 1.36 22.00
CA GLY A 98 3.81 2.46 22.09
C GLY A 98 4.24 3.68 21.28
N ALA A 99 5.50 4.10 21.39
CA ALA A 99 6.05 5.23 20.64
C ALA A 99 6.11 4.97 19.13
N ALA A 100 6.43 3.74 18.70
CA ALA A 100 6.41 3.37 17.28
C ALA A 100 4.98 3.39 16.71
N LEU A 101 4.00 2.88 17.46
CA LEU A 101 2.59 2.94 17.07
C LEU A 101 2.05 4.38 17.03
N GLU A 102 2.52 5.26 17.91
CA GLU A 102 2.19 6.69 17.89
C GLU A 102 2.78 7.38 16.66
N LYS A 103 4.04 7.12 16.31
CA LYS A 103 4.63 7.63 15.05
C LYS A 103 3.87 7.14 13.82
N LEU A 104 3.45 5.87 13.82
CA LEU A 104 2.65 5.31 12.74
C LEU A 104 1.30 6.01 12.64
N HIS A 105 0.63 6.28 13.75
CA HIS A 105 -0.67 6.94 13.76
C HIS A 105 -0.67 8.26 12.96
N ASP A 106 0.43 9.01 13.04
CA ASP A 106 0.58 10.30 12.36
C ASP A 106 1.17 10.19 10.94
N SER A 107 1.41 8.97 10.44
CA SER A 107 2.00 8.76 9.12
C SER A 107 0.98 8.97 7.98
N PRO A 108 1.45 9.39 6.78
CA PRO A 108 0.57 9.50 5.61
C PRO A 108 -0.09 8.18 5.22
N LEU A 109 0.56 7.05 5.52
CA LEU A 109 -0.03 5.71 5.36
C LEU A 109 -1.28 5.52 6.23
N MET A 110 -1.22 5.89 7.52
CA MET A 110 -2.39 5.78 8.40
C MET A 110 -3.46 6.80 8.05
N ALA A 111 -3.08 8.01 7.66
CA ALA A 111 -4.03 9.01 7.16
C ALA A 111 -4.77 8.49 5.92
N ALA A 112 -4.07 7.87 4.96
CA ALA A 112 -4.67 7.25 3.79
C ALA A 112 -5.64 6.11 4.17
N ALA A 113 -5.24 5.25 5.11
CA ALA A 113 -6.08 4.14 5.60
C ALA A 113 -7.34 4.62 6.33
N GLN A 114 -7.24 5.67 7.13
CA GLN A 114 -8.37 6.30 7.79
C GLN A 114 -9.34 6.91 6.78
N ASN A 115 -8.82 7.56 5.73
CA ASN A 115 -9.63 8.15 4.65
C ASN A 115 -10.46 7.12 3.88
N VAL A 116 -10.04 5.85 3.85
CA VAL A 116 -10.82 4.75 3.26
C VAL A 116 -11.50 3.83 4.29
N GLY A 117 -11.52 4.24 5.57
CA GLY A 117 -12.28 3.55 6.62
C GLY A 117 -11.69 2.23 7.11
N LEU A 118 -10.39 1.98 6.93
CA LEU A 118 -9.76 0.69 7.21
C LEU A 118 -9.26 0.51 8.67
N PHE A 119 -9.13 1.58 9.46
CA PHE A 119 -8.27 1.57 10.65
C PHE A 119 -8.87 0.93 11.92
N ALA A 120 -10.19 0.95 12.11
CA ALA A 120 -10.75 0.79 13.47
C ALA A 120 -11.04 -0.65 13.94
N VAL A 121 -11.10 -1.66 13.05
CA VAL A 121 -11.78 -2.93 13.40
C VAL A 121 -10.85 -4.13 13.62
N ASN A 122 -9.57 -4.11 13.22
CA ASN A 122 -8.84 -5.39 13.08
C ASN A 122 -7.40 -5.48 13.60
N LEU A 123 -6.79 -4.39 14.07
CA LEU A 123 -5.39 -4.45 14.48
C LEU A 123 -5.15 -5.37 15.68
N GLN A 124 -6.02 -5.30 16.69
CA GLN A 124 -5.90 -6.13 17.90
C GLN A 124 -6.11 -7.62 17.62
N SER A 125 -7.12 -7.98 16.83
CA SER A 125 -7.39 -9.37 16.46
C SER A 125 -6.23 -9.97 15.66
N ARG A 126 -5.61 -9.17 14.78
CA ARG A 126 -4.49 -9.63 13.94
C ARG A 126 -3.17 -9.69 14.68
N LEU A 127 -2.90 -8.73 15.57
CA LEU A 127 -1.76 -8.83 16.50
C LEU A 127 -1.89 -10.06 17.42
N ALA A 128 -3.12 -10.47 17.75
CA ALA A 128 -3.36 -11.69 18.54
C ALA A 128 -3.19 -12.99 17.74
N GLU A 129 -3.31 -12.96 16.42
CA GLU A 129 -3.01 -14.09 15.52
C GLU A 129 -1.50 -14.27 15.28
N PHE A 130 -0.70 -13.24 15.59
CA PHE A 130 0.74 -13.27 15.34
C PHE A 130 1.47 -14.15 16.36
N ASN A 131 2.35 -15.03 15.86
CA ASN A 131 3.10 -15.96 16.70
C ASN A 131 4.11 -15.20 17.59
N PRO A 132 3.98 -15.25 18.93
CA PRO A 132 4.90 -14.57 19.85
C PRO A 132 6.36 -15.01 19.71
N VAL A 133 6.62 -16.19 19.13
CA VAL A 133 7.97 -16.73 18.90
C VAL A 133 8.73 -15.96 17.80
N LEU A 134 8.01 -15.31 16.87
CA LEU A 134 8.63 -14.53 15.79
C LEU A 134 9.16 -13.15 16.25
N LEU A 135 8.76 -12.71 17.44
CA LEU A 135 9.24 -11.47 18.05
C LEU A 135 10.46 -11.76 18.91
N GLU A 136 11.65 -11.72 18.30
CA GLU A 136 12.85 -11.45 19.11
C GLU A 136 12.59 -10.14 19.86
N ILE A 137 12.50 -10.21 21.19
CA ILE A 137 12.10 -9.08 22.06
C ILE A 137 12.95 -7.82 21.78
N ALA A 138 14.20 -8.01 21.33
CA ALA A 138 15.12 -6.91 21.00
C ALA A 138 14.75 -6.13 19.71
N LYS A 139 13.96 -6.72 18.79
CA LYS A 139 13.54 -6.11 17.51
C LYS A 139 12.02 -5.97 17.38
N ALA A 140 11.30 -6.17 18.48
CA ALA A 140 9.85 -6.18 18.48
C ALA A 140 9.22 -4.87 17.99
N GLU A 141 9.87 -3.73 18.22
CA GLU A 141 9.40 -2.42 17.77
C GLU A 141 9.30 -2.34 16.24
N HIS A 142 10.41 -2.55 15.53
CA HIS A 142 10.45 -2.48 14.07
C HIS A 142 9.62 -3.58 13.41
N ALA A 143 9.64 -4.80 13.98
CA ALA A 143 8.83 -5.91 13.46
C ALA A 143 7.31 -5.61 13.56
N ILE A 144 6.85 -5.04 14.68
CA ILE A 144 5.44 -4.63 14.83
C ILE A 144 5.15 -3.48 13.86
N ALA A 145 6.01 -2.47 13.78
CA ALA A 145 5.77 -1.32 12.92
C ALA A 145 5.68 -1.73 11.44
N GLY A 146 6.64 -2.52 10.96
CA GLY A 146 6.66 -3.09 9.61
C GLY A 146 5.43 -3.95 9.33
N LEU A 147 5.00 -4.79 10.28
CA LEU A 147 3.77 -5.58 10.14
C LEU A 147 2.52 -4.70 10.00
N VAL A 148 2.37 -3.68 10.83
CA VAL A 148 1.24 -2.75 10.75
C VAL A 148 1.25 -1.99 9.42
N LYS A 149 2.43 -1.55 8.96
CA LYS A 149 2.59 -0.91 7.64
C LYS A 149 2.22 -1.84 6.51
N LEU A 150 2.78 -3.05 6.45
CA LEU A 150 2.46 -4.04 5.42
C LEU A 150 0.98 -4.41 5.42
N GLN A 151 0.37 -4.55 6.60
CA GLN A 151 -1.06 -4.81 6.69
C GLN A 151 -1.86 -3.65 6.06
N THR A 152 -1.51 -2.43 6.40
CA THR A 152 -2.17 -1.23 5.91
C THR A 152 -1.98 -1.08 4.41
N ILE A 153 -0.77 -1.31 3.90
CA ILE A 153 -0.46 -1.36 2.47
C ILE A 153 -1.34 -2.41 1.80
N GLY A 154 -1.37 -3.64 2.30
CA GLY A 154 -2.18 -4.73 1.76
C GLY A 154 -3.68 -4.40 1.67
N ASP A 155 -4.21 -3.65 2.63
CA ASP A 155 -5.60 -3.19 2.60
C ASP A 155 -5.82 -2.03 1.60
N LEU A 156 -4.84 -1.13 1.46
CA LEU A 156 -4.88 0.01 0.53
C LEU A 156 -4.75 -0.41 -0.94
N VAL A 157 -3.82 -1.30 -1.26
CA VAL A 157 -3.56 -1.74 -2.64
C VAL A 157 -4.74 -2.53 -3.24
N ARG A 158 -5.61 -3.08 -2.38
CA ARG A 158 -6.87 -3.74 -2.76
C ARG A 158 -8.02 -2.76 -2.98
N GLN A 159 -7.84 -1.45 -2.74
CA GLN A 159 -8.86 -0.46 -3.06
C GLN A 159 -8.85 -0.12 -4.56
N PRO A 160 -10.03 0.05 -5.21
CA PRO A 160 -10.11 0.46 -6.62
C PRO A 160 -9.37 1.76 -6.95
N ASP A 161 -9.25 2.67 -5.98
CA ASP A 161 -8.63 3.98 -6.11
C ASP A 161 -7.21 4.05 -5.52
N SER A 162 -6.42 2.98 -5.72
CA SER A 162 -5.01 2.84 -5.29
C SER A 162 -4.04 3.91 -5.84
N TYR A 163 -4.52 4.76 -6.76
CA TYR A 163 -3.83 5.90 -7.35
C TYR A 163 -4.40 7.26 -6.94
N SER A 164 -5.30 7.29 -5.94
CA SER A 164 -5.75 8.56 -5.37
C SER A 164 -4.55 9.33 -4.77
N PRO A 165 -4.56 10.68 -4.76
CA PRO A 165 -3.40 11.45 -4.34
C PRO A 165 -2.83 11.07 -2.97
N GLY A 166 -3.70 10.85 -1.97
CA GLY A 166 -3.27 10.45 -0.63
C GLY A 166 -2.68 9.03 -0.57
N MET A 167 -3.17 8.10 -1.41
CA MET A 167 -2.58 6.76 -1.50
C MET A 167 -1.23 6.78 -2.21
N VAL A 168 -1.08 7.60 -3.25
CA VAL A 168 0.20 7.76 -3.95
C VAL A 168 1.24 8.35 -3.01
N GLU A 169 0.89 9.37 -2.24
CA GLU A 169 1.76 9.97 -1.23
C GLU A 169 2.16 8.95 -0.16
N ALA A 170 1.19 8.21 0.40
CA ALA A 170 1.46 7.12 1.33
C ALA A 170 2.42 6.06 0.74
N MET A 171 2.20 5.61 -0.49
CA MET A 171 3.08 4.62 -1.12
C MET A 171 4.47 5.17 -1.40
N ARG A 172 4.60 6.49 -1.64
CA ARG A 172 5.88 7.15 -1.87
C ARG A 172 6.71 7.24 -0.59
N ASP A 173 6.06 7.50 0.54
CA ASP A 173 6.75 7.53 1.84
C ASP A 173 7.28 6.15 2.26
N GLU A 174 6.58 5.09 1.86
CA GLU A 174 6.93 3.71 2.26
C GLU A 174 7.85 3.01 1.23
N LEU A 175 7.64 3.24 -0.08
CA LEU A 175 8.39 2.57 -1.16
C LEU A 175 9.45 3.46 -1.82
N GLY A 176 9.61 4.68 -1.32
CA GLY A 176 10.48 5.71 -1.85
C GLY A 176 9.89 6.53 -3.00
N ASP A 177 10.54 7.64 -3.33
CA ASP A 177 10.20 8.60 -4.38
C ASP A 177 10.94 8.30 -5.69
N TRP A 178 10.21 7.78 -6.68
CA TRP A 178 10.76 7.38 -7.98
C TRP A 178 10.29 8.28 -9.13
N ARG A 179 9.91 9.53 -8.83
CA ARG A 179 9.42 10.46 -9.86
C ARG A 179 10.48 10.83 -10.89
N ASP A 180 11.73 10.92 -10.45
CA ASP A 180 12.85 11.20 -11.34
C ASP A 180 13.26 9.94 -12.10
N PRO A 181 13.52 10.02 -13.43
CA PRO A 181 13.95 8.86 -14.20
C PRO A 181 15.25 8.26 -13.67
N VAL A 182 15.19 6.99 -13.26
CA VAL A 182 16.37 6.25 -12.80
C VAL A 182 17.10 5.64 -13.99
N GLN A 183 18.41 5.87 -14.08
CA GLN A 183 19.28 5.17 -15.02
C GLN A 183 19.73 3.85 -14.42
N PHE A 184 19.11 2.77 -14.87
CA PHE A 184 19.48 1.42 -14.44
C PHE A 184 20.74 0.96 -15.20
N SER A 185 21.76 0.53 -14.47
CA SER A 185 22.91 -0.15 -15.05
C SER A 185 22.72 -1.66 -14.92
N VAL A 186 22.85 -2.38 -16.03
CA VAL A 186 22.68 -3.83 -16.07
C VAL A 186 23.73 -4.56 -15.23
N ASP A 187 24.84 -3.90 -14.86
CA ASP A 187 25.94 -4.49 -14.09
C ASP A 187 25.99 -4.01 -12.62
N GLN A 188 24.91 -3.39 -12.12
CA GLN A 188 24.84 -2.99 -10.71
C GLN A 188 24.86 -4.20 -9.77
N ALA A 189 25.77 -4.16 -8.79
CA ALA A 189 25.88 -5.17 -7.74
C ALA A 189 24.69 -5.09 -6.75
N VAL A 190 24.39 -6.19 -6.06
CA VAL A 190 23.27 -6.26 -5.10
C VAL A 190 23.32 -5.15 -4.03
N LEU A 191 24.49 -4.89 -3.44
CA LEU A 191 24.67 -3.82 -2.44
C LEU A 191 24.33 -2.42 -3.00
N SER A 192 24.64 -2.17 -4.28
CA SER A 192 24.26 -0.91 -4.93
C SER A 192 22.75 -0.79 -5.14
N ARG A 193 22.01 -1.90 -5.19
CA ARG A 193 20.55 -1.90 -5.32
C ARG A 193 19.86 -1.60 -4.00
N GLU A 194 20.29 -2.21 -2.90
CA GLU A 194 19.81 -1.86 -1.55
C GLU A 194 20.04 -0.38 -1.23
N GLU A 195 21.24 0.13 -1.53
CA GLU A 195 21.56 1.55 -1.37
C GLU A 195 20.66 2.43 -2.24
N THR A 196 20.40 2.03 -3.49
CA THR A 196 19.49 2.79 -4.35
C THR A 196 18.06 2.83 -3.81
N TYR A 197 17.51 1.73 -3.29
CA TYR A 197 16.19 1.75 -2.64
C TYR A 197 16.18 2.72 -1.46
N ARG A 198 17.21 2.68 -0.61
CA ARG A 198 17.33 3.57 0.55
C ARG A 198 17.51 5.03 0.16
N ASP A 199 18.28 5.32 -0.89
CA ASP A 199 18.50 6.67 -1.40
C ASP A 199 17.21 7.29 -1.95
N HIS A 200 16.29 6.45 -2.47
CA HIS A 200 14.96 6.89 -2.87
C HIS A 200 13.98 6.98 -1.69
N GLY A 201 14.38 6.58 -0.48
CA GLY A 201 13.54 6.66 0.72
C GLY A 201 12.65 5.43 0.93
N PHE A 202 13.04 4.26 0.41
CA PHE A 202 12.37 3.01 0.78
C PHE A 202 12.47 2.76 2.28
N ASP A 203 11.35 2.38 2.90
CA ASP A 203 11.30 2.07 4.32
C ASP A 203 11.80 0.64 4.61
N ASP A 204 12.99 0.55 5.18
CA ASP A 204 13.63 -0.73 5.51
C ASP A 204 12.79 -1.56 6.53
N GLU A 205 11.91 -0.94 7.33
CA GLU A 205 11.02 -1.65 8.27
C GLU A 205 10.07 -2.63 7.56
N LEU A 206 9.74 -2.39 6.29
CA LEU A 206 8.87 -3.26 5.50
C LEU A 206 9.51 -4.61 5.14
N VAL A 207 10.83 -4.72 5.26
CA VAL A 207 11.61 -5.90 4.85
C VAL A 207 12.52 -6.40 5.96
N GLU A 208 12.34 -5.92 7.19
CA GLU A 208 13.04 -6.46 8.35
C GLU A 208 12.55 -7.87 8.70
N GLY A 209 13.49 -8.73 9.13
CA GLY A 209 13.23 -10.12 9.50
C GLY A 209 14.13 -11.13 8.80
N GLU A 210 13.94 -12.41 9.12
CA GLU A 210 14.52 -13.54 8.40
C GLU A 210 13.63 -13.90 7.19
N ASP A 211 14.18 -14.57 6.19
CA ASP A 211 13.48 -14.83 4.93
C ASP A 211 12.20 -15.67 5.10
N GLU A 212 12.20 -16.65 6.01
CA GLU A 212 11.02 -17.48 6.31
C GLU A 212 9.89 -16.63 6.91
N SER A 213 10.22 -15.80 7.91
CA SER A 213 9.26 -14.90 8.56
C SER A 213 8.73 -13.83 7.60
N PHE A 214 9.56 -13.34 6.67
CA PHE A 214 9.14 -12.35 5.68
C PHE A 214 8.04 -12.89 4.77
N VAL A 215 8.18 -14.12 4.26
CA VAL A 215 7.14 -14.73 3.40
C VAL A 215 5.83 -14.91 4.18
N GLU A 216 5.90 -15.39 5.42
CA GLU A 216 4.73 -15.55 6.29
C GLU A 216 4.01 -14.23 6.57
N ILE A 217 4.76 -13.16 6.84
CA ILE A 217 4.22 -11.81 7.07
C ILE A 217 3.51 -11.30 5.80
N VAL A 218 4.15 -11.43 4.64
CA VAL A 218 3.60 -10.97 3.36
C VAL A 218 2.34 -11.76 2.97
N ASP A 219 2.30 -13.06 3.26
CA ASP A 219 1.11 -13.89 3.05
C ASP A 219 -0.05 -13.47 3.98
N THR A 220 0.24 -13.22 5.26
CA THR A 220 -0.76 -12.84 6.27
C THR A 220 -1.37 -11.46 6.00
N THR A 221 -0.59 -10.53 5.45
CA THR A 221 -1.06 -9.17 5.14
C THR A 221 -1.94 -9.10 3.90
N GLY A 222 -1.97 -10.17 3.10
CA GLY A 222 -2.76 -10.26 1.87
C GLY A 222 -2.14 -9.52 0.67
N ILE A 223 -0.94 -8.95 0.82
CA ILE A 223 -0.21 -8.27 -0.26
C ILE A 223 0.06 -9.22 -1.44
N ARG A 224 0.28 -10.51 -1.16
CA ARG A 224 0.48 -11.53 -2.19
C ARG A 224 -0.82 -12.11 -2.78
N GLN A 225 -2.00 -11.69 -2.32
CA GLN A 225 -3.26 -12.23 -2.81
C GLN A 225 -4.01 -11.17 -3.59
N PRO A 226 -3.99 -11.22 -4.94
CA PRO A 226 -4.79 -10.29 -5.74
C PRO A 226 -6.26 -10.46 -5.37
N ALA A 227 -7.02 -9.36 -5.45
CA ALA A 227 -8.45 -9.44 -5.22
C ALA A 227 -9.06 -10.47 -6.19
N MET A 228 -9.97 -11.33 -5.71
CA MET A 228 -10.60 -12.39 -6.52
C MET A 228 -11.10 -11.89 -7.88
N ILE A 229 -11.66 -10.68 -7.91
CA ILE A 229 -12.12 -10.02 -9.14
C ILE A 229 -11.03 -9.87 -10.20
N LEU A 230 -9.77 -9.65 -9.80
CA LEU A 230 -8.65 -9.62 -10.73
C LEU A 230 -8.39 -11.00 -11.31
N GLU A 231 -8.53 -12.06 -10.51
CA GLU A 231 -8.39 -13.43 -10.99
C GLU A 231 -9.50 -13.77 -12.00
N ASP A 232 -10.70 -13.23 -11.82
CA ASP A 232 -11.79 -13.40 -12.79
C ASP A 232 -11.50 -12.69 -14.11
N ILE A 233 -10.92 -11.48 -14.06
CA ILE A 233 -10.62 -10.67 -15.26
C ILE A 233 -9.38 -11.20 -15.98
N PHE A 234 -8.32 -11.51 -15.23
CA PHE A 234 -6.99 -11.81 -15.77
C PHE A 234 -6.64 -13.31 -15.73
N GLY A 235 -7.49 -14.14 -15.15
CA GLY A 235 -7.22 -15.54 -14.88
C GLY A 235 -6.52 -15.72 -13.53
N THR A 236 -6.52 -16.96 -13.03
CA THR A 236 -5.93 -17.31 -11.73
C THR A 236 -4.47 -16.87 -11.65
N PHE A 237 -4.10 -16.17 -10.58
CA PHE A 237 -2.73 -15.76 -10.31
C PHE A 237 -1.92 -16.88 -9.66
N ALA A 238 -2.51 -18.07 -9.56
CA ALA A 238 -1.87 -19.26 -9.04
C ALA A 238 -0.58 -19.54 -9.81
N PRO A 239 0.53 -19.81 -9.10
CA PRO A 239 1.77 -20.20 -9.75
C PRO A 239 1.49 -21.42 -10.63
N VAL A 240 1.96 -21.40 -11.88
CA VAL A 240 1.95 -22.60 -12.71
C VAL A 240 2.62 -23.70 -11.88
N PRO A 241 1.94 -24.82 -11.57
CA PRO A 241 2.54 -25.89 -10.82
C PRO A 241 3.58 -26.55 -11.72
N LEU A 242 4.83 -26.10 -11.58
CA LEU A 242 5.97 -26.85 -12.09
C LEU A 242 6.04 -28.18 -11.34
N ILE A 243 6.31 -29.25 -12.09
CA ILE A 243 6.47 -30.60 -11.58
C ILE A 243 7.64 -30.61 -10.58
N GLY A 244 7.34 -30.64 -9.29
CA GLY A 244 8.34 -30.74 -8.22
C GLY A 244 8.01 -29.85 -7.01
N LYS A 245 8.06 -30.43 -5.80
CA LYS A 245 8.11 -29.67 -4.55
C LYS A 245 9.48 -29.02 -4.45
N LEU A 246 9.58 -27.75 -4.83
CA LEU A 246 10.69 -26.91 -4.39
C LEU A 246 10.37 -26.43 -2.95
N PRO A 247 11.39 -26.15 -2.12
CA PRO A 247 11.17 -25.56 -0.81
C PRO A 247 10.33 -24.28 -0.94
N ASP A 248 9.37 -24.09 -0.03
CA ASP A 248 8.76 -22.79 0.19
C ASP A 248 9.90 -21.80 0.49
N GLY A 249 10.00 -20.67 -0.25
CA GLY A 249 11.09 -19.70 -0.10
C GLY A 249 11.83 -19.27 -1.37
N ASP A 250 11.52 -19.81 -2.55
CA ASP A 250 12.16 -19.34 -3.80
C ASP A 250 11.55 -17.99 -4.27
N LEU A 251 12.08 -16.89 -3.73
CA LEU A 251 11.69 -15.51 -4.07
C LEU A 251 11.72 -15.26 -5.59
N SER A 252 12.72 -15.80 -6.30
CA SER A 252 12.86 -15.66 -7.76
C SER A 252 11.68 -16.26 -8.51
N ARG A 253 11.25 -17.47 -8.11
CA ARG A 253 10.05 -18.10 -8.69
C ARG A 253 8.79 -17.28 -8.40
N GLN A 254 8.67 -16.75 -7.20
CA GLN A 254 7.50 -15.96 -6.81
C GLN A 254 7.41 -14.66 -7.63
N ALA A 255 8.53 -13.92 -7.74
CA ALA A 255 8.62 -12.73 -8.58
C ALA A 255 8.31 -13.05 -10.04
N TYR A 256 8.85 -14.14 -10.57
CA TYR A 256 8.61 -14.55 -11.96
C TYR A 256 7.13 -14.77 -12.23
N ASN A 257 6.44 -15.53 -11.37
CA ASN A 257 5.02 -15.80 -11.55
C ASN A 257 4.20 -14.51 -11.47
N TRP A 258 4.49 -13.65 -10.50
CA TRP A 258 3.80 -12.38 -10.36
C TRP A 258 4.02 -11.45 -11.54
N LEU A 259 5.27 -11.27 -11.99
CA LEU A 259 5.60 -10.48 -13.16
C LEU A 259 4.96 -11.05 -14.42
N PHE A 260 4.92 -12.38 -14.57
CA PHE A 260 4.25 -13.01 -15.70
C PHE A 260 2.77 -12.66 -15.75
N VAL A 261 2.06 -12.78 -14.62
CA VAL A 261 0.64 -12.43 -14.56
C VAL A 261 0.43 -10.93 -14.74
N LEU A 262 1.26 -10.09 -14.11
CA LEU A 262 1.24 -8.65 -14.28
C LEU A 262 1.41 -8.23 -15.74
N GLU A 263 2.44 -8.73 -16.42
CA GLU A 263 2.69 -8.40 -17.83
C GLU A 263 1.54 -8.90 -18.73
N CYS A 264 0.97 -10.08 -18.45
CA CYS A 264 -0.21 -10.55 -19.17
C CYS A 264 -1.43 -9.65 -18.91
N GLY A 265 -1.65 -9.27 -17.64
CA GLY A 265 -2.77 -8.43 -17.21
C GLY A 265 -2.69 -7.04 -17.80
N ILE A 266 -1.54 -6.38 -17.75
CA ILE A 266 -1.30 -5.07 -18.36
C ILE A 266 -1.52 -5.14 -19.88
N ARG A 267 -1.03 -6.17 -20.57
CA ARG A 267 -1.28 -6.33 -22.02
C ARG A 267 -2.77 -6.46 -22.33
N ARG A 268 -3.51 -7.28 -21.56
CA ARG A 268 -4.96 -7.43 -21.75
C ARG A 268 -5.71 -6.14 -21.45
N LEU A 269 -5.34 -5.45 -20.36
CA LEU A 269 -5.89 -4.15 -19.98
C LEU A 269 -5.70 -3.14 -21.12
N ILE A 270 -4.46 -2.93 -21.57
CA ILE A 270 -4.12 -2.00 -22.66
C ILE A 270 -4.88 -2.39 -23.93
N ALA A 271 -4.84 -3.67 -24.34
CA ALA A 271 -5.53 -4.12 -25.55
C ALA A 271 -7.03 -3.80 -25.48
N HIS A 272 -7.68 -4.15 -24.37
CA HIS A 272 -9.11 -3.94 -24.20
C HIS A 272 -9.50 -2.47 -24.31
N VAL A 273 -8.90 -1.59 -23.49
CA VAL A 273 -9.30 -0.18 -23.47
C VAL A 273 -8.97 0.54 -24.77
N MET A 274 -7.88 0.14 -25.43
CA MET A 274 -7.49 0.71 -26.72
C MET A 274 -8.37 0.20 -27.86
N GLU A 275 -8.78 -1.07 -27.84
CA GLU A 275 -9.72 -1.64 -28.82
C GLU A 275 -11.13 -1.07 -28.65
N GLU A 276 -11.59 -0.89 -27.42
CA GLU A 276 -12.89 -0.27 -27.13
C GLU A 276 -12.94 1.18 -27.65
N THR A 277 -11.87 1.95 -27.45
CA THR A 277 -11.83 3.37 -27.83
C THR A 277 -11.52 3.59 -29.32
N PHE A 278 -10.59 2.83 -29.90
CA PHE A 278 -10.06 3.09 -31.26
C PHE A 278 -10.28 1.94 -32.25
N GLY A 279 -10.90 0.84 -31.82
CA GLY A 279 -11.12 -0.36 -32.62
C GLY A 279 -9.89 -1.28 -32.73
N PRO A 280 -10.04 -2.47 -33.35
CA PRO A 280 -9.00 -3.50 -33.43
C PRO A 280 -7.75 -3.08 -34.22
N GLY A 281 -7.84 -2.00 -35.01
CA GLY A 281 -6.72 -1.43 -35.76
C GLY A 281 -5.83 -0.47 -34.95
N TRP A 282 -6.12 -0.25 -33.66
CA TRP A 282 -5.41 0.73 -32.84
C TRP A 282 -3.88 0.61 -32.86
N PRO A 283 -3.24 -0.59 -32.91
CA PRO A 283 -1.78 -0.66 -32.85
C PRO A 283 -1.11 0.08 -34.00
N ARG A 284 -1.77 0.17 -35.17
CA ARG A 284 -1.23 0.85 -36.34
C ARG A 284 -1.22 2.38 -36.19
N HIS A 285 -2.11 2.94 -35.38
CA HIS A 285 -2.37 4.39 -35.32
C HIS A 285 -2.01 5.02 -33.98
N ARG A 286 -2.04 4.24 -32.89
CA ARG A 286 -1.91 4.72 -31.52
C ARG A 286 -0.63 4.26 -30.81
N LEU A 287 0.22 3.45 -31.46
CA LEU A 287 1.57 3.17 -30.97
C LEU A 287 2.55 4.31 -31.31
N PRO A 288 3.52 4.63 -30.44
CA PRO A 288 4.63 5.52 -30.78
C PRO A 288 5.37 5.13 -32.06
N ASN A 289 6.05 6.10 -32.67
CA ASN A 289 6.78 5.91 -33.93
C ASN A 289 7.71 4.69 -33.88
N ARG A 290 7.73 3.90 -34.96
CA ARG A 290 8.53 2.67 -35.14
C ARG A 290 8.17 1.48 -34.24
N MET A 291 7.33 1.67 -33.21
CA MET A 291 6.95 0.57 -32.32
C MET A 291 6.12 -0.49 -33.04
N TYR A 292 5.15 -0.06 -33.87
CA TYR A 292 4.34 -0.98 -34.69
C TYR A 292 5.21 -1.90 -35.57
N ASP A 293 6.15 -1.32 -36.32
CA ASP A 293 7.03 -2.09 -37.21
C ASP A 293 7.93 -3.05 -36.43
N THR A 294 8.40 -2.61 -35.26
CA THR A 294 9.22 -3.43 -34.35
C THR A 294 8.44 -4.65 -33.83
N TRP A 295 7.21 -4.43 -33.36
CA TRP A 295 6.34 -5.53 -32.91
C TRP A 295 5.97 -6.46 -34.05
N LEU A 296 5.73 -5.93 -35.25
CA LEU A 296 5.42 -6.73 -36.43
C LEU A 296 6.61 -7.60 -36.85
N ASP A 297 7.83 -7.08 -36.83
CA ASP A 297 9.05 -7.85 -37.08
C ASP A 297 9.23 -8.97 -36.04
N LYS A 298 9.06 -8.68 -34.74
CA LYS A 298 9.09 -9.70 -33.67
C LYS A 298 8.04 -10.80 -33.90
N GLN A 299 6.81 -10.43 -34.26
CA GLN A 299 5.75 -11.38 -34.58
C GLN A 299 6.12 -12.26 -35.77
N GLN A 300 6.61 -11.66 -36.86
CA GLN A 300 7.01 -12.40 -38.06
C GLN A 300 8.16 -13.37 -37.77
N LYS A 301 9.17 -12.94 -36.98
CA LYS A 301 10.26 -13.80 -36.53
C LYS A 301 9.76 -14.98 -35.71
N ALA A 302 8.84 -14.75 -34.77
CA ALA A 302 8.24 -15.81 -33.96
C ALA A 302 7.46 -16.83 -34.80
N VAL A 303 6.68 -16.36 -35.78
CA VAL A 303 5.93 -17.24 -36.71
C VAL A 303 6.88 -18.04 -37.59
N LYS A 304 7.94 -17.42 -38.11
CA LYS A 304 9.00 -18.12 -38.87
C LYS A 304 9.71 -19.19 -38.03
N ALA A 305 9.83 -18.97 -36.73
CA ALA A 305 10.36 -19.94 -35.77
C ALA A 305 9.34 -21.02 -35.34
N GLY A 306 8.17 -21.09 -35.98
CA GLY A 306 7.16 -22.12 -35.72
C GLY A 306 6.22 -21.84 -34.55
N ARG A 307 6.29 -20.66 -33.91
CA ARG A 307 5.34 -20.28 -32.86
C ARG A 307 3.99 -19.88 -33.47
N ARG A 308 2.89 -20.15 -32.76
CA ARG A 308 1.55 -19.67 -33.16
C ARG A 308 1.53 -18.14 -33.20
N LYS A 309 0.94 -17.57 -34.25
CA LYS A 309 0.73 -16.12 -34.36
C LYS A 309 -0.26 -15.65 -33.30
N GLY A 310 0.19 -14.81 -32.37
CA GLY A 310 -0.65 -14.15 -31.36
C GLY A 310 -1.03 -12.71 -31.75
N PRO A 311 -1.88 -12.02 -30.96
CA PRO A 311 -2.10 -10.58 -31.02
C PRO A 311 -0.80 -9.76 -31.05
N LEU A 312 -0.79 -8.58 -31.68
CA LEU A 312 0.44 -7.81 -31.86
C LEU A 312 1.04 -7.32 -30.52
N ILE A 313 0.19 -7.01 -29.54
CA ILE A 313 0.61 -6.57 -28.20
C ILE A 313 1.38 -7.65 -27.42
N ASP A 314 1.25 -8.93 -27.76
CA ASP A 314 2.01 -10.02 -27.13
C ASP A 314 3.52 -9.97 -27.44
N TYR A 315 3.92 -9.09 -28.38
CA TYR A 315 5.31 -8.88 -28.78
C TYR A 315 5.89 -7.56 -28.22
N ALA A 316 5.13 -6.89 -27.34
CA ALA A 316 5.57 -5.72 -26.60
C ALA A 316 6.66 -6.08 -25.59
N ASP A 317 7.62 -5.17 -25.38
CA ASP A 317 8.51 -5.24 -24.23
C ASP A 317 7.91 -4.48 -23.03
N PHE A 318 8.39 -4.74 -21.82
CA PHE A 318 7.91 -4.08 -20.60
C PHE A 318 7.93 -2.54 -20.70
N THR A 319 8.99 -1.96 -21.28
CA THR A 319 9.11 -0.50 -21.46
C THR A 319 8.13 0.08 -22.49
N ASP A 320 7.54 -0.76 -23.34
CA ASP A 320 6.57 -0.28 -24.32
C ASP A 320 5.23 0.06 -23.66
N TYR A 321 4.86 -0.62 -22.56
CA TYR A 321 3.64 -0.32 -21.81
C TYR A 321 3.62 1.14 -21.35
N GLN A 322 4.72 1.58 -20.72
CA GLN A 322 4.91 2.96 -20.30
C GLN A 322 4.75 3.93 -21.47
N LYS A 323 5.45 3.70 -22.60
CA LYS A 323 5.39 4.58 -23.77
C LYS A 323 3.98 4.67 -24.38
N ILE A 324 3.19 3.60 -24.32
CA ILE A 324 1.81 3.56 -24.82
C ILE A 324 0.90 4.36 -23.89
N ILE A 325 1.01 4.12 -22.58
CA ILE A 325 0.23 4.80 -21.54
C ILE A 325 0.54 6.29 -21.53
N GLU A 326 1.81 6.66 -21.66
CA GLU A 326 2.26 8.03 -21.58
C GLU A 326 2.03 8.86 -22.85
N ARG A 327 1.71 8.20 -23.98
CA ARG A 327 1.45 8.91 -25.23
C ARG A 327 0.28 9.88 -25.03
N ARG A 328 0.51 11.18 -25.30
CA ARG A 328 -0.39 12.29 -24.93
C ARG A 328 -1.87 12.07 -25.27
N ASP A 329 -2.15 11.60 -26.48
CA ASP A 329 -3.49 11.32 -26.98
C ASP A 329 -4.09 10.09 -26.29
N ASN A 330 -3.33 9.00 -26.13
CA ASN A 330 -3.80 7.82 -25.38
C ASN A 330 -4.07 8.14 -23.90
N TRP A 331 -3.21 8.93 -23.26
CA TRP A 331 -3.41 9.36 -21.88
C TRP A 331 -4.72 10.12 -21.72
N LYS A 332 -4.91 11.15 -22.54
CA LYS A 332 -6.08 12.03 -22.47
C LYS A 332 -7.38 11.29 -22.78
N GLU A 333 -7.37 10.40 -23.77
CA GLU A 333 -8.59 9.76 -24.28
C GLU A 333 -8.93 8.45 -23.56
N VAL A 334 -7.94 7.77 -22.96
CA VAL A 334 -8.11 6.42 -22.40
C VAL A 334 -7.63 6.33 -20.96
N PHE A 335 -6.34 6.58 -20.72
CA PHE A 335 -5.71 6.14 -19.48
C PHE A 335 -5.93 7.07 -18.28
N SER A 336 -6.25 8.35 -18.51
CA SER A 336 -6.57 9.31 -17.44
C SER A 336 -7.84 8.98 -16.66
N ALA A 337 -8.73 8.14 -17.22
CA ALA A 337 -9.90 7.63 -16.51
C ALA A 337 -9.54 6.51 -15.51
N LEU A 338 -8.47 5.74 -15.79
CA LEU A 338 -7.99 4.67 -14.91
C LEU A 338 -7.12 5.23 -13.79
N TRP A 339 -6.21 6.13 -14.17
CA TRP A 339 -5.18 6.66 -13.29
C TRP A 339 -5.24 8.19 -13.27
N HIS A 340 -5.15 8.76 -12.07
CA HIS A 340 -5.36 10.20 -11.88
C HIS A 340 -4.26 11.05 -12.55
N ARG A 341 -2.99 10.65 -12.42
CA ARG A 341 -1.84 11.36 -12.99
C ARG A 341 -0.93 10.39 -13.73
N GLN A 342 -0.32 10.89 -14.80
CA GLN A 342 0.54 10.09 -15.68
C GLN A 342 1.83 9.69 -14.95
N GLU A 343 2.34 10.60 -14.14
CA GLU A 343 3.55 10.47 -13.36
C GLU A 343 3.46 9.33 -12.34
N ASP A 344 2.28 9.11 -11.75
CA ASP A 344 2.11 8.08 -10.71
C ASP A 344 2.21 6.67 -11.31
N VAL A 345 1.70 6.46 -12.54
CA VAL A 345 1.82 5.17 -13.25
C VAL A 345 3.23 4.95 -13.78
N ARG A 346 3.86 6.03 -14.26
CA ARG A 346 5.29 6.02 -14.65
C ARG A 346 6.14 5.55 -13.48
N GLU A 347 5.91 6.11 -12.30
CA GLU A 347 6.62 5.78 -11.07
C GLU A 347 6.51 4.29 -10.73
N SER A 348 5.29 3.73 -10.74
CA SER A 348 5.05 2.29 -10.51
C SER A 348 5.75 1.41 -11.55
N LEU A 349 5.66 1.75 -12.84
CA LEU A 349 6.34 0.99 -13.90
C LEU A 349 7.87 1.09 -13.79
N GLN A 350 8.40 2.23 -13.33
CA GLN A 350 9.82 2.43 -13.10
C GLN A 350 10.33 1.57 -11.94
N ARG A 351 9.62 1.54 -10.80
CA ARG A 351 9.93 0.64 -9.67
C ARG A 351 9.95 -0.83 -10.11
N LEU A 352 8.95 -1.24 -10.91
CA LEU A 352 8.85 -2.60 -11.43
C LEU A 352 9.92 -2.97 -12.47
N TYR A 353 10.46 -1.99 -13.21
CA TYR A 353 11.40 -2.27 -14.29
C TYR A 353 12.66 -2.96 -13.79
N TRP A 354 13.20 -2.55 -12.64
CA TRP A 354 14.42 -3.11 -12.10
C TRP A 354 14.24 -4.57 -11.69
N VAL A 355 13.25 -4.86 -10.83
CA VAL A 355 12.93 -6.23 -10.41
C VAL A 355 12.59 -7.13 -11.60
N ARG A 356 11.97 -6.58 -12.64
CA ARG A 356 11.70 -7.32 -13.89
C ARG A 356 12.99 -7.73 -14.60
N ILE A 357 13.98 -6.85 -14.72
CA ILE A 357 15.30 -7.19 -15.28
C ILE A 357 15.92 -8.33 -14.47
N GLU A 358 16.03 -8.14 -13.16
CA GLU A 358 16.72 -9.09 -12.28
C GLU A 358 16.08 -10.48 -12.32
N THR A 359 14.74 -10.52 -12.31
CA THR A 359 13.97 -11.77 -12.41
C THR A 359 14.19 -12.47 -13.75
N MET A 360 14.12 -11.76 -14.88
CA MET A 360 14.25 -12.36 -16.22
C MET A 360 15.67 -12.80 -16.56
N HIS A 361 16.66 -12.25 -15.85
CA HIS A 361 18.06 -12.65 -15.96
C HIS A 361 18.49 -13.66 -14.88
N SER A 362 17.54 -14.19 -14.09
CA SER A 362 17.78 -15.15 -13.01
C SER A 362 18.84 -14.67 -12.00
N ARG A 363 18.82 -13.38 -11.68
CA ARG A 363 19.71 -12.77 -10.68
C ARG A 363 19.10 -12.87 -9.29
N ALA A 364 19.93 -12.71 -8.26
CA ALA A 364 19.46 -12.68 -6.88
C ALA A 364 18.47 -11.52 -6.68
N LEU A 365 17.34 -11.81 -6.04
CA LEU A 365 16.33 -10.81 -5.68
C LEU A 365 16.44 -10.44 -4.21
N LEU A 366 16.15 -9.17 -3.92
CA LEU A 366 16.02 -8.63 -2.58
C LEU A 366 14.56 -8.75 -2.11
N ARG A 367 14.34 -8.64 -0.81
CA ARG A 367 12.98 -8.56 -0.25
C ARG A 367 12.24 -7.31 -0.73
N GLN A 368 12.95 -6.19 -0.91
CA GLN A 368 12.43 -4.97 -1.50
C GLN A 368 11.89 -5.20 -2.92
N ASP A 369 12.59 -6.02 -3.72
CA ASP A 369 12.17 -6.36 -5.09
C ASP A 369 10.84 -7.12 -5.07
N ILE A 370 10.73 -8.12 -4.19
CA ILE A 370 9.52 -8.94 -4.05
C ILE A 370 8.33 -8.10 -3.59
N LEU A 371 8.53 -7.27 -2.57
CA LEU A 371 7.48 -6.42 -2.05
C LEU A 371 7.01 -5.41 -3.10
N THR A 372 7.95 -4.83 -3.85
CA THR A 372 7.66 -3.92 -4.97
C THR A 372 6.80 -4.58 -6.04
N VAL A 373 7.12 -5.83 -6.43
CA VAL A 373 6.32 -6.57 -7.42
C VAL A 373 4.89 -6.77 -6.94
N TYR A 374 4.70 -7.18 -5.69
CA TYR A 374 3.37 -7.45 -5.18
C TYR A 374 2.54 -6.17 -5.07
N ILE A 375 3.10 -5.13 -4.44
CA ILE A 375 2.40 -3.87 -4.23
C ILE A 375 2.09 -3.21 -5.57
N GLU A 376 3.10 -2.94 -6.41
CA GLU A 376 2.87 -2.18 -7.64
C GLU A 376 2.11 -3.01 -8.68
N GLY A 377 2.33 -4.32 -8.71
CA GLY A 377 1.56 -5.23 -9.56
C GLY A 377 0.08 -5.21 -9.21
N GLN A 378 -0.26 -5.30 -7.92
CA GLN A 378 -1.65 -5.18 -7.48
C GLN A 378 -2.23 -3.81 -7.79
N ARG A 379 -1.54 -2.71 -7.45
CA ARG A 379 -2.03 -1.35 -7.68
C ARG A 379 -2.38 -1.13 -9.16
N LEU A 380 -1.47 -1.51 -10.06
CA LEU A 380 -1.68 -1.39 -11.51
C LEU A 380 -2.91 -2.17 -11.97
N LEU A 381 -3.04 -3.45 -11.60
CA LEU A 381 -4.16 -4.27 -12.05
C LEU A 381 -5.49 -3.89 -11.39
N GLN A 382 -5.45 -3.38 -10.16
CA GLN A 382 -6.64 -2.96 -9.41
C GLN A 382 -7.38 -1.80 -10.11
N SER A 383 -6.66 -0.96 -10.84
CA SER A 383 -7.26 0.10 -11.66
C SER A 383 -8.22 -0.45 -12.74
N ALA A 384 -8.02 -1.69 -13.20
CA ALA A 384 -8.89 -2.31 -14.20
C ALA A 384 -10.33 -2.50 -13.70
N ARG A 385 -10.55 -2.53 -12.37
CA ARG A 385 -11.91 -2.62 -11.82
C ARG A 385 -12.79 -1.44 -12.19
N LYS A 386 -12.20 -0.28 -12.51
CA LYS A 386 -12.94 0.93 -12.90
C LYS A 386 -13.67 0.78 -14.24
N ILE A 387 -13.15 -0.07 -15.11
CA ILE A 387 -13.66 -0.28 -16.49
C ILE A 387 -14.29 -1.66 -16.69
N TRP A 388 -14.06 -2.59 -15.76
CA TRP A 388 -14.82 -3.85 -15.65
C TRP A 388 -15.77 -3.85 -14.43
N PRO A 389 -16.68 -2.88 -14.25
CA PRO A 389 -17.57 -2.83 -13.09
C PRO A 389 -18.70 -3.88 -13.11
N GLY A 390 -18.65 -4.90 -13.97
CA GLY A 390 -19.86 -5.54 -14.50
C GLY A 390 -20.03 -7.05 -14.37
N SER A 391 -19.23 -7.79 -13.62
CA SER A 391 -19.41 -9.26 -13.56
C SER A 391 -19.95 -9.84 -12.26
N PHE A 392 -20.00 -9.12 -11.12
CA PHE A 392 -20.38 -9.76 -9.84
C PHE A 392 -21.06 -8.82 -8.83
N GLU A 393 -22.29 -8.39 -9.12
CA GLU A 393 -23.33 -8.36 -8.09
C GLU A 393 -24.09 -9.68 -8.20
N GLY A 394 -23.64 -10.69 -7.46
CA GLY A 394 -24.23 -12.03 -7.43
C GLY A 394 -23.94 -12.72 -6.11
#